data_AF-A0A8J7DF79-F1
#
_entry.id   AF-A0A8J7DF79-F1
#
_cell.length_a   1.000
_cell.length_b   1.000
_cell.length_c   1.000
_cell.angle_alpha   90.00
_cell.angle_beta   90.00
_cell.angle_gamma   90.00
#
_symmetry.space_group_name_H-M   'P 1'
#
loop_
_entity.id
_entity.type
_entity.pdbx_description
1 polymer ?
#
loop_
_entity_poly.entity_id
_entity_poly.type
_entity_poly.pdbx_seq_one_letter_code
_entity_poly.pdbx_strand_id
1 'polypeptide(L)'
;MKIMAKTYLSKNQARIFTALVLTGILSVTSSLTLIKNATAGSANFSLETSTDVSKDNIKSNRLPRPVANAVLQDLARKEGISTRELKITNYNQQTWGNGCLELPQPDEACTEALVPGWRVVVSNGKENWIYHTNNNGRSLRLASANNPSDKLPTSVKNAVLQAASRRLQQPISRLTIVEFQQQTWRNGCLELANPDEFCTQALVPGWRVVVGGREKTLVYHTNQTGSIVRLNEKANQGTLTPVRIPVGELPPALDRDVVFRQISSGGFAGRTYETVLLKNGQLIRVRIGDANDSERSVRRVSLQQVRQFLRSLERYKFSQFQNLSYPAPSGAADYITYTLTSQKNTVQYNDISRNNLPSNLQVVVKAWNQITASGQ
;
A
#
# COMPACT_ATOMS: atom_id res chain seq x y z
N MET A 1 -18.15 54.21 -43.15
CA MET A 1 -17.48 53.39 -42.11
C MET A 1 -16.03 53.20 -42.54
N LYS A 2 -15.06 53.90 -41.92
CA LYS A 2 -14.20 53.40 -40.81
C LYS A 2 -13.50 52.07 -41.20
N ILE A 3 -12.17 51.86 -41.16
CA ILE A 3 -11.01 52.56 -40.58
C ILE A 3 -9.74 52.14 -41.35
N MET A 4 -8.76 53.05 -41.34
CA MET A 4 -7.39 52.98 -41.84
C MET A 4 -6.53 51.82 -41.28
N ALA A 5 -5.64 51.32 -42.12
CA ALA A 5 -4.43 50.62 -41.72
C ALA A 5 -3.37 51.62 -41.21
N LYS A 6 -2.71 51.30 -40.09
CA LYS A 6 -1.46 51.95 -39.65
C LYS A 6 -0.55 50.91 -38.98
N THR A 7 0.59 50.72 -39.60
CA THR A 7 1.81 50.02 -39.16
C THR A 7 2.35 50.56 -37.84
N TYR A 8 3.08 49.75 -37.04
CA TYR A 8 4.30 50.20 -36.35
C TYR A 8 5.22 49.04 -35.93
N LEU A 9 6.52 49.32 -36.06
CA LEU A 9 7.71 48.48 -35.88
C LEU A 9 8.14 48.26 -34.41
N SER A 10 9.09 47.30 -34.26
CA SER A 10 10.30 47.30 -33.41
C SER A 10 10.32 46.18 -32.36
N LYS A 11 11.44 45.59 -31.94
CA LYS A 11 12.87 45.82 -32.20
C LYS A 11 13.61 44.55 -31.74
N ASN A 12 14.51 44.01 -32.55
CA ASN A 12 15.54 43.07 -32.09
C ASN A 12 16.52 43.80 -31.18
N GLN A 13 16.91 43.18 -30.06
CA GLN A 13 18.10 43.60 -29.32
C GLN A 13 18.89 42.38 -28.84
N ALA A 14 20.10 42.28 -29.38
CA ALA A 14 21.10 41.29 -29.09
C ALA A 14 22.04 41.77 -27.98
N ARG A 15 22.53 40.80 -27.18
CA ARG A 15 23.82 40.71 -26.45
C ARG A 15 24.16 41.79 -25.42
N ILE A 16 24.64 41.35 -24.26
CA ILE A 16 25.99 41.58 -23.73
C ILE A 16 26.23 40.60 -22.56
N PHE A 17 27.27 39.77 -22.70
CA PHE A 17 27.89 39.00 -21.61
C PHE A 17 28.82 39.95 -20.84
N THR A 18 28.71 39.98 -19.52
CA THR A 18 29.68 40.70 -18.67
C THR A 18 30.27 39.71 -17.67
N ALA A 19 31.56 39.41 -17.87
CA ALA A 19 32.39 38.65 -16.94
C ALA A 19 32.93 39.60 -15.87
N LEU A 20 32.90 39.18 -14.60
CA LEU A 20 33.51 39.88 -13.48
C LEU A 20 34.59 38.98 -12.88
N VAL A 21 35.83 39.27 -13.24
CA VAL A 21 37.04 38.77 -12.59
C VAL A 21 37.47 39.85 -11.59
N LEU A 22 37.57 39.51 -10.31
CA LEU A 22 38.21 40.37 -9.33
C LEU A 22 39.18 39.54 -8.47
N THR A 23 40.43 39.54 -8.88
CA THR A 23 41.59 39.19 -8.06
C THR A 23 42.03 40.42 -7.27
N GLY A 24 42.20 40.27 -5.96
CA GLY A 24 42.83 41.26 -5.09
C GLY A 24 43.56 40.58 -3.95
N ILE A 25 44.88 40.48 -4.07
CA ILE A 25 45.84 40.08 -3.02
C ILE A 25 46.56 41.35 -2.53
N LEU A 26 46.88 41.36 -1.23
CA LEU A 26 47.96 42.06 -0.48
C LEU A 26 47.38 42.71 0.80
N SER A 27 47.51 42.08 1.98
CA SER A 27 48.64 42.17 2.95
C SER A 27 48.80 43.61 3.50
N VAL A 28 48.90 43.95 4.79
CA VAL A 28 49.72 43.49 5.93
C VAL A 28 49.08 44.18 7.18
N THR A 29 48.97 43.60 8.39
CA THR A 29 49.89 43.86 9.51
C THR A 29 49.44 43.14 10.79
N SER A 30 50.39 42.39 11.35
CA SER A 30 50.77 42.32 12.77
C SER A 30 49.69 42.20 13.85
N SER A 31 49.62 41.02 14.49
CA SER A 31 50.01 40.82 15.90
C SER A 31 49.70 39.38 16.34
N LEU A 32 50.73 38.54 16.42
CA LEU A 32 50.67 37.23 17.07
C LEU A 32 50.82 37.44 18.59
N THR A 33 49.70 37.38 19.32
CA THR A 33 49.72 37.21 20.77
C THR A 33 49.34 35.78 21.13
N LEU A 34 50.34 35.09 21.67
CA LEU A 34 50.35 33.77 22.26
C LEU A 34 49.42 33.70 23.48
N ILE A 35 48.35 32.90 23.45
CA ILE A 35 47.65 32.49 24.70
C ILE A 35 47.23 31.01 24.63
N LYS A 36 47.92 30.23 25.49
CA LYS A 36 47.56 28.99 26.19
C LYS A 36 47.04 27.79 25.36
N ASN A 37 47.94 26.83 25.20
CA ASN A 37 47.59 25.42 25.02
C ASN A 37 46.76 24.93 26.22
N ALA A 38 45.56 24.45 25.96
CA ALA A 38 44.82 23.60 26.88
C ALA A 38 45.10 22.14 26.52
N THR A 39 45.75 21.42 27.44
CA THR A 39 45.97 19.99 27.35
C THR A 39 44.66 19.27 27.69
N ALA A 40 43.95 18.75 26.69
CA ALA A 40 42.88 17.79 26.93
C ALA A 40 43.50 16.39 26.93
N GLY A 41 43.38 15.68 28.07
CA GLY A 41 43.92 14.34 28.26
C GLY A 41 43.35 13.35 27.24
N SER A 42 44.24 12.53 26.65
CA SER A 42 43.85 11.41 25.81
C SER A 42 43.10 10.39 26.65
N ALA A 43 41.78 10.34 26.51
CA ALA A 43 41.02 9.17 26.91
C ALA A 43 41.34 8.06 25.90
N ASN A 44 42.02 7.03 26.37
CA ASN A 44 42.16 5.76 25.65
C ASN A 44 40.75 5.20 25.41
N PHE A 45 40.27 5.28 24.18
CA PHE A 45 39.20 4.41 23.70
C PHE A 45 39.75 3.59 22.55
N SER A 46 39.99 2.33 22.85
CA SER A 46 40.36 1.28 21.92
C SER A 46 39.40 1.27 20.73
N LEU A 47 39.94 1.52 19.54
CA LEU A 47 39.29 1.26 18.27
C LEU A 47 39.22 -0.26 18.07
N GLU A 48 38.17 -0.88 18.59
CA GLU A 48 37.76 -2.18 18.07
C GLU A 48 37.05 -1.96 16.74
N THR A 49 37.83 -2.22 15.68
CA THR A 49 37.36 -2.33 14.31
C THR A 49 36.44 -3.55 14.22
N SER A 50 35.14 -3.34 14.39
CA SER A 50 34.13 -4.26 13.88
C SER A 50 33.66 -3.72 12.53
N THR A 51 34.27 -4.23 11.46
CA THR A 51 33.72 -4.14 10.11
C THR A 51 32.39 -4.91 10.08
N ASP A 52 31.29 -4.24 10.42
CA ASP A 52 29.96 -4.67 10.00
C ASP A 52 29.49 -3.72 8.89
N VAL A 53 29.77 -4.17 7.67
CA VAL A 53 29.31 -3.55 6.43
C VAL A 53 27.79 -3.60 6.46
N SER A 54 27.18 -2.44 6.68
CA SER A 54 25.73 -2.22 6.62
C SER A 54 25.14 -2.80 5.33
N LYS A 55 24.59 -4.01 5.42
CA LYS A 55 23.58 -4.54 4.50
C LYS A 55 22.20 -4.24 5.08
N ASP A 56 21.83 -2.96 5.08
CA ASP A 56 20.43 -2.56 5.23
C ASP A 56 19.98 -1.90 3.93
N ASN A 57 19.75 -2.76 2.93
CA ASN A 57 19.02 -2.40 1.72
C ASN A 57 17.94 -3.45 1.44
N ILE A 58 17.15 -3.75 2.48
CA ILE A 58 15.84 -4.37 2.35
C ILE A 58 14.83 -3.24 2.48
N LYS A 59 14.21 -2.82 1.36
CA LYS A 59 13.08 -1.88 1.36
C LYS A 59 11.98 -2.41 2.29
N SER A 60 11.95 -1.91 3.52
CA SER A 60 10.93 -2.26 4.49
C SER A 60 9.65 -1.53 4.11
N ASN A 61 8.59 -2.28 3.78
CA ASN A 61 7.23 -1.78 3.61
C ASN A 61 6.59 -1.40 4.98
N ARG A 62 7.39 -0.92 5.93
CA ARG A 62 7.02 -0.64 7.32
C ARG A 62 7.29 0.83 7.60
N LEU A 63 6.36 1.51 8.25
CA LEU A 63 6.54 2.89 8.70
C LEU A 63 7.76 2.98 9.64
N PRO A 64 8.77 3.80 9.32
CA PRO A 64 9.93 3.98 10.19
C PRO A 64 9.49 4.45 11.58
N ARG A 65 10.06 3.86 12.64
CA ARG A 65 9.78 4.24 14.03
C ARG A 65 9.93 5.76 14.28
N PRO A 66 10.94 6.45 13.72
CA PRO A 66 11.05 7.90 13.87
C PRO A 66 9.83 8.66 13.33
N VAL A 67 9.31 8.25 12.16
CA VAL A 67 8.12 8.85 11.54
C VAL A 67 6.88 8.62 12.41
N ALA A 68 6.67 7.37 12.83
CA ALA A 68 5.53 7.01 13.69
C ALA A 68 5.53 7.82 15.00
N ASN A 69 6.67 7.91 15.66
CA ASN A 69 6.82 8.65 16.91
C ASN A 69 6.59 10.15 16.71
N ALA A 70 7.15 10.74 15.64
CA ALA A 70 6.98 12.16 15.34
C ALA A 70 5.51 12.54 15.12
N VAL A 71 4.78 11.70 14.38
CA VAL A 71 3.34 11.90 14.12
C VAL A 71 2.51 11.79 15.39
N LEU A 72 2.71 10.73 16.19
CA LEU A 72 1.96 10.52 17.43
C LEU A 72 2.23 11.64 18.45
N GLN A 73 3.48 12.09 18.56
CA GLN A 73 3.85 13.18 19.46
C GLN A 73 3.29 14.53 19.01
N ASP A 74 3.32 14.84 17.72
CA ASP A 74 2.74 16.09 17.21
C ASP A 74 1.23 16.14 17.45
N LEU A 75 0.52 15.03 17.17
CA LEU A 75 -0.91 14.96 17.39
C LEU A 75 -1.28 15.03 18.87
N ALA A 76 -0.58 14.30 19.72
CA ALA A 76 -0.79 14.34 21.17
C ALA A 76 -0.64 15.76 21.72
N ARG A 77 0.36 16.51 21.23
CA ARG A 77 0.57 17.91 21.62
C ARG A 77 -0.53 18.84 21.11
N LYS A 78 -0.98 18.67 19.87
CA LYS A 78 -1.98 19.55 19.24
C LYS A 78 -3.38 19.37 19.82
N GLU A 79 -3.78 18.12 20.05
CA GLU A 79 -5.14 17.79 20.50
C GLU A 79 -5.24 17.57 22.02
N GLY A 80 -4.11 17.59 22.73
CA GLY A 80 -4.08 17.31 24.18
C GLY A 80 -4.43 15.86 24.53
N ILE A 81 -4.27 14.92 23.58
CA ILE A 81 -4.60 13.50 23.75
C ILE A 81 -3.34 12.71 24.13
N SER A 82 -3.46 11.75 25.06
CA SER A 82 -2.36 10.86 25.41
C SER A 82 -1.91 10.02 24.22
N THR A 83 -0.60 9.91 23.98
CA THR A 83 -0.05 9.03 22.93
C THR A 83 -0.46 7.56 23.07
N ARG A 84 -0.87 7.12 24.28
CA ARG A 84 -1.39 5.76 24.53
C ARG A 84 -2.79 5.54 23.97
N GLU A 85 -3.56 6.61 23.80
CA GLU A 85 -4.92 6.59 23.23
C GLU A 85 -4.89 6.70 21.71
N LEU A 86 -3.78 7.21 21.16
CA LEU A 86 -3.56 7.37 19.73
C LEU A 86 -3.00 6.08 19.10
N LYS A 87 -3.59 5.66 17.99
CA LYS A 87 -3.15 4.49 17.21
C LYS A 87 -2.99 4.87 15.76
N ILE A 88 -1.84 4.57 15.18
CA ILE A 88 -1.68 4.64 13.73
C ILE A 88 -2.50 3.49 13.12
N THR A 89 -3.52 3.84 12.35
CA THR A 89 -4.45 2.89 11.74
C THR A 89 -4.09 2.56 10.29
N ASN A 90 -3.39 3.46 9.59
CA ASN A 90 -2.96 3.26 8.20
C ASN A 90 -1.71 4.11 7.90
N TYR A 91 -0.87 3.67 6.96
CA TYR A 91 0.19 4.49 6.39
C TYR A 91 0.56 4.01 4.98
N ASN A 92 0.98 4.94 4.12
CA ASN A 92 1.45 4.64 2.78
C ASN A 92 2.65 5.53 2.41
N GLN A 93 3.67 4.95 1.78
CA GLN A 93 4.80 5.72 1.27
C GLN A 93 4.38 6.44 -0.02
N GLN A 94 4.45 7.76 -0.04
CA GLN A 94 4.07 8.60 -1.17
C GLN A 94 5.18 9.61 -1.48
N THR A 95 5.24 10.06 -2.72
CA THR A 95 6.08 11.21 -3.10
C THR A 95 5.18 12.43 -3.26
N TRP A 96 5.48 13.49 -2.53
CA TRP A 96 4.73 14.74 -2.56
C TRP A 96 5.21 15.65 -3.68
N GLY A 97 4.28 16.37 -4.32
CA GLY A 97 4.56 17.28 -5.43
C GLY A 97 5.26 18.59 -5.05
N ASN A 98 5.42 18.89 -3.76
CA ASN A 98 6.10 20.11 -3.31
C ASN A 98 6.73 19.96 -1.91
N GLY A 99 7.54 20.95 -1.52
CA GLY A 99 8.25 21.03 -0.24
C GLY A 99 7.35 21.14 0.98
N CYS A 100 6.08 21.53 0.79
CA CYS A 100 5.07 21.60 1.83
C CYS A 100 4.23 20.32 1.94
N LEU A 101 4.70 19.22 1.34
CA LEU A 101 4.00 17.93 1.41
C LEU A 101 2.55 18.01 0.91
N GLU A 102 2.31 18.86 -0.11
CA GLU A 102 0.99 19.17 -0.68
C GLU A 102 0.01 19.87 0.28
N LEU A 103 0.50 20.40 1.40
CA LEU A 103 -0.29 21.07 2.43
C LEU A 103 0.29 22.47 2.75
N PRO A 104 0.27 23.42 1.80
CA PRO A 104 0.72 24.79 2.06
C PRO A 104 -0.12 25.45 3.16
N GLN A 105 0.51 26.18 4.08
CA GLN A 105 -0.20 27.12 4.95
C GLN A 105 -0.54 28.42 4.17
N PRO A 106 -1.49 29.22 4.64
CA PRO A 106 -1.72 30.57 4.11
C PRO A 106 -0.40 31.35 4.06
N ASP A 107 -0.15 32.00 2.93
CA ASP A 107 1.04 32.82 2.66
C ASP A 107 2.40 32.07 2.71
N GLU A 108 2.39 30.73 2.68
CA GLU A 108 3.60 29.92 2.62
C GLU A 108 4.03 29.60 1.18
N ALA A 109 5.27 29.98 0.83
CA ALA A 109 5.88 29.59 -0.44
C ALA A 109 6.50 28.19 -0.34
N CYS A 110 6.02 27.26 -1.16
CA CYS A 110 6.49 25.88 -1.21
C CYS A 110 7.40 25.65 -2.42
N THR A 111 8.52 24.93 -2.21
CA THR A 111 9.39 24.54 -3.32
C THR A 111 8.68 23.53 -4.22
N GLU A 112 8.92 23.55 -5.53
CA GLU A 112 8.40 22.54 -6.48
C GLU A 112 9.16 21.19 -6.46
N ALA A 113 10.03 20.98 -5.47
CA ALA A 113 10.79 19.76 -5.33
C ALA A 113 9.89 18.58 -4.91
N LEU A 114 10.08 17.42 -5.55
CA LEU A 114 9.45 16.18 -5.15
C LEU A 114 10.03 15.68 -3.82
N VAL A 115 9.17 15.44 -2.83
CA VAL A 115 9.58 15.01 -1.49
C VAL A 115 9.09 13.59 -1.21
N PRO A 116 9.98 12.58 -1.15
CA PRO A 116 9.61 11.24 -0.68
C PRO A 116 9.19 11.27 0.79
N GLY A 117 8.11 10.57 1.11
CA GLY A 117 7.46 10.70 2.40
C GLY A 117 6.42 9.64 2.73
N TRP A 118 5.66 9.89 3.79
CA TRP A 118 4.64 8.99 4.30
C TRP A 118 3.34 9.73 4.55
N ARG A 119 2.24 9.21 4.03
CA ARG A 119 0.89 9.52 4.49
C ARG A 119 0.59 8.62 5.68
N VAL A 120 0.23 9.18 6.84
CA VAL A 120 0.00 8.43 8.09
C VAL A 120 -1.37 8.80 8.64
N VAL A 121 -2.20 7.81 8.96
CA VAL A 121 -3.52 7.99 9.58
C VAL A 121 -3.46 7.58 11.03
N VAL A 122 -3.88 8.47 11.93
CA VAL A 122 -3.92 8.24 13.37
C VAL A 122 -5.37 8.30 13.83
N SER A 123 -5.78 7.45 14.76
CA SER A 123 -7.11 7.43 15.35
C SER A 123 -7.03 7.35 16.87
N ASN A 124 -7.96 7.98 17.56
CA ASN A 124 -8.21 7.78 19.00
C ASN A 124 -9.44 6.87 19.25
N GLY A 125 -10.00 6.26 18.19
CA GLY A 125 -11.23 5.47 18.23
C GLY A 125 -12.52 6.26 18.02
N LYS A 126 -12.47 7.60 18.05
CA LYS A 126 -13.62 8.49 17.76
C LYS A 126 -13.38 9.33 16.50
N GLU A 127 -12.16 9.83 16.33
CA GLU A 127 -11.74 10.73 15.27
C GLU A 127 -10.48 10.19 14.58
N ASN A 128 -10.25 10.66 13.34
CA ASN A 128 -9.13 10.26 12.51
C ASN A 128 -8.38 11.48 11.98
N TRP A 129 -7.06 11.48 12.11
CA TRP A 129 -6.17 12.53 11.64
C TRP A 129 -5.23 12.00 10.57
N ILE A 130 -5.06 12.77 9.49
CA ILE A 130 -4.16 12.41 8.40
C ILE A 130 -2.93 13.31 8.43
N TYR A 131 -1.76 12.70 8.51
CA TYR A 131 -0.46 13.36 8.44
C TYR A 131 0.23 13.08 7.12
N HIS A 132 0.82 14.10 6.52
CA HIS A 132 1.83 13.95 5.48
C HIS A 132 3.18 14.20 6.11
N THR A 133 4.16 13.35 5.85
CA THR A 133 5.51 13.46 6.41
C THR A 133 6.57 13.25 5.33
N ASN A 134 7.79 13.74 5.54
CA ASN A 134 8.94 13.32 4.75
C ASN A 134 9.48 11.95 5.22
N ASN A 135 10.42 11.35 4.50
CA ASN A 135 10.84 9.96 4.72
C ASN A 135 11.41 9.65 6.13
N ASN A 136 11.82 10.68 6.89
CA ASN A 136 12.38 10.54 8.23
C ASN A 136 11.52 11.17 9.35
N GLY A 137 10.36 11.75 9.01
CA GLY A 137 9.44 12.35 9.98
C GLY A 137 9.88 13.70 10.55
N ARG A 138 10.92 14.33 9.99
CA ARG A 138 11.38 15.67 10.43
C ARG A 138 10.47 16.80 9.93
N SER A 139 9.79 16.59 8.81
CA SER A 139 8.74 17.47 8.32
C SER A 139 7.45 16.69 8.31
N LEU A 140 6.43 17.21 8.98
CA LEU A 140 5.10 16.61 9.03
C LEU A 140 4.02 17.69 9.09
N ARG A 141 2.89 17.42 8.45
CA ARG A 141 1.75 18.34 8.35
C ARG A 141 0.45 17.59 8.52
N LEU A 142 -0.48 18.19 9.25
CA LEU A 142 -1.82 17.65 9.45
C LEU A 142 -2.71 18.12 8.30
N ALA A 143 -3.21 17.19 7.49
CA ALA A 143 -4.03 17.46 6.31
C ALA A 143 -5.46 17.84 6.68
N SER A 144 -6.07 17.16 7.67
CA SER A 144 -7.36 17.49 8.30
C SER A 144 -7.68 16.48 9.43
N ALA A 145 -8.44 16.91 10.44
CA ALA A 145 -8.96 16.09 11.55
C ALA A 145 -10.29 15.38 11.24
N ASN A 146 -10.93 15.70 10.11
CA ASN A 146 -12.13 15.04 9.61
C ASN A 146 -12.21 15.26 8.10
N ASN A 147 -12.01 14.22 7.29
CA ASN A 147 -12.26 14.28 5.85
C ASN A 147 -13.30 13.23 5.42
N PRO A 148 -14.24 13.55 4.52
CA PRO A 148 -15.27 12.64 4.00
C PRO A 148 -14.75 11.42 3.22
N SER A 149 -13.42 11.25 3.07
CA SER A 149 -12.83 10.20 2.23
C SER A 149 -13.05 8.78 2.77
N ASP A 150 -13.52 8.63 4.01
CA ASP A 150 -13.84 7.33 4.63
C ASP A 150 -15.30 6.90 4.37
N LYS A 151 -16.11 7.71 3.67
CA LYS A 151 -17.49 7.36 3.33
C LYS A 151 -17.74 7.56 1.83
N LEU A 152 -18.08 6.48 1.15
CA LEU A 152 -18.56 6.53 -0.23
C LEU A 152 -19.82 7.40 -0.30
N PRO A 153 -19.85 8.47 -1.13
CA PRO A 153 -21.03 9.30 -1.29
C PRO A 153 -22.25 8.45 -1.66
N THR A 154 -23.40 8.74 -1.06
CA THR A 154 -24.65 7.99 -1.32
C THR A 154 -25.00 7.99 -2.80
N SER A 155 -24.72 9.08 -3.52
CA SER A 155 -24.92 9.17 -4.98
C SER A 155 -24.10 8.13 -5.73
N VAL A 156 -22.81 8.01 -5.41
CA VAL A 156 -21.90 7.02 -5.99
C VAL A 156 -22.33 5.60 -5.63
N LYS A 157 -22.62 5.35 -4.35
CA LYS A 157 -23.09 4.05 -3.86
C LYS A 157 -24.33 3.60 -4.64
N ASN A 158 -25.32 4.47 -4.76
CA ASN A 158 -26.58 4.16 -5.45
C ASN A 158 -26.36 3.93 -6.95
N ALA A 159 -25.58 4.78 -7.61
CA ALA A 159 -25.28 4.64 -9.03
C ALA A 159 -24.56 3.31 -9.35
N VAL A 160 -23.58 2.94 -8.53
CA VAL A 160 -22.81 1.69 -8.70
C VAL A 160 -23.66 0.46 -8.39
N LEU A 161 -24.43 0.45 -7.29
CA LEU A 161 -25.33 -0.67 -6.97
C LEU A 161 -26.42 -0.86 -8.03
N GLN A 162 -26.95 0.23 -8.59
CA GLN A 162 -27.92 0.20 -9.68
C GLN A 162 -27.30 -0.41 -10.95
N ALA A 163 -26.06 -0.02 -11.30
CA ALA A 163 -25.34 -0.59 -12.43
C ALA A 163 -25.06 -2.09 -12.24
N ALA A 164 -24.64 -2.49 -11.04
CA ALA A 164 -24.39 -3.89 -10.68
C ALA A 164 -25.67 -4.73 -10.70
N SER A 165 -26.78 -4.20 -10.18
CA SER A 165 -28.09 -4.86 -10.17
C SER A 165 -28.57 -5.19 -11.58
N ARG A 166 -28.47 -4.23 -12.51
CA ARG A 166 -28.83 -4.44 -13.93
C ARG A 166 -27.97 -5.52 -14.57
N ARG A 167 -26.65 -5.51 -14.31
CA ARG A 167 -25.72 -6.47 -14.95
C ARG A 167 -25.85 -7.88 -14.39
N LEU A 168 -26.02 -8.02 -13.08
CA LEU A 168 -26.15 -9.33 -12.44
C LEU A 168 -27.59 -9.88 -12.48
N GLN A 169 -28.56 -9.06 -12.91
CA GLN A 169 -29.99 -9.38 -12.85
C GLN A 169 -30.42 -9.80 -11.42
N GLN A 170 -29.87 -9.10 -10.42
CA GLN A 170 -30.13 -9.35 -9.00
C GLN A 170 -30.71 -8.09 -8.35
N PRO A 171 -31.63 -8.22 -7.38
CA PRO A 171 -32.13 -7.07 -6.64
C PRO A 171 -30.99 -6.42 -5.84
N ILE A 172 -31.01 -5.08 -5.74
CA ILE A 172 -29.99 -4.30 -5.01
C ILE A 172 -29.82 -4.80 -3.57
N SER A 173 -30.88 -5.30 -2.92
CA SER A 173 -30.84 -5.86 -1.56
C SER A 173 -29.91 -7.07 -1.41
N ARG A 174 -29.53 -7.74 -2.51
CA ARG A 174 -28.57 -8.84 -2.53
C ARG A 174 -27.15 -8.41 -2.91
N LEU A 175 -26.93 -7.12 -3.14
CA LEU A 175 -25.65 -6.54 -3.52
C LEU A 175 -25.12 -5.67 -2.39
N THR A 176 -23.82 -5.72 -2.19
CA THR A 176 -23.16 -4.91 -1.15
C THR A 176 -21.93 -4.25 -1.72
N ILE A 177 -21.66 -3.01 -1.30
CA ILE A 177 -20.35 -2.41 -1.54
C ILE A 177 -19.40 -3.09 -0.56
N VAL A 178 -18.44 -3.82 -1.08
CA VAL A 178 -17.44 -4.53 -0.26
C VAL A 178 -16.19 -3.68 -0.07
N GLU A 179 -15.93 -2.75 -1.00
CA GLU A 179 -14.75 -1.89 -0.97
C GLU A 179 -15.00 -0.63 -1.80
N PHE A 180 -14.38 0.48 -1.42
CA PHE A 180 -14.28 1.66 -2.27
C PHE A 180 -13.00 2.44 -1.96
N GLN A 181 -12.47 3.12 -2.97
CA GLN A 181 -11.27 3.94 -2.87
C GLN A 181 -11.43 5.18 -3.73
N GLN A 182 -11.11 6.35 -3.18
CA GLN A 182 -11.03 7.57 -3.98
C GLN A 182 -9.75 7.56 -4.81
N GLN A 183 -9.85 7.82 -6.11
CA GLN A 183 -8.73 7.81 -7.04
C GLN A 183 -8.90 8.91 -8.10
N THR A 184 -7.77 9.44 -8.58
CA THR A 184 -7.75 10.33 -9.74
C THR A 184 -7.40 9.54 -10.98
N TRP A 185 -8.30 9.55 -11.97
CA TRP A 185 -8.13 8.87 -13.25
C TRP A 185 -7.35 9.73 -14.23
N ARG A 186 -6.53 9.11 -15.07
CA ARG A 186 -5.70 9.82 -16.06
C ARG A 186 -6.45 10.27 -17.32
N ASN A 187 -7.71 9.89 -17.49
CA ASN A 187 -8.51 10.25 -18.65
C ASN A 187 -10.02 10.28 -18.35
N GLY A 188 -10.79 10.88 -19.27
CA GLY A 188 -12.25 11.00 -19.17
C GLY A 188 -13.02 9.67 -19.20
N CYS A 189 -12.38 8.58 -19.61
CA CYS A 189 -12.95 7.24 -19.56
C CYS A 189 -12.62 6.48 -18.28
N LEU A 190 -12.08 7.17 -17.28
CA LEU A 190 -11.76 6.59 -15.98
C LEU A 190 -10.77 5.41 -16.11
N GLU A 191 -9.85 5.51 -17.08
CA GLU A 191 -8.88 4.45 -17.46
C GLU A 191 -9.52 3.17 -18.02
N LEU A 192 -10.81 3.22 -18.39
CA LEU A 192 -11.59 2.12 -18.94
C LEU A 192 -12.17 2.52 -20.30
N ALA A 193 -11.27 2.90 -21.22
CA ALA A 193 -11.60 3.15 -22.62
C ALA A 193 -12.00 1.85 -23.33
N ASN A 194 -13.07 1.88 -24.12
CA ASN A 194 -13.34 0.79 -25.07
C ASN A 194 -12.34 0.85 -26.25
N PRO A 195 -12.14 -0.26 -27.00
CA PRO A 195 -11.14 -0.34 -28.08
C PRO A 195 -11.21 0.79 -29.12
N ASP A 196 -12.41 1.35 -29.35
CA ASP A 196 -12.64 2.39 -30.36
C ASP A 196 -13.08 3.74 -29.73
N GLU A 197 -12.92 3.90 -28.42
CA GLU A 197 -13.38 5.10 -27.70
C GLU A 197 -12.24 6.09 -27.45
N PHE A 198 -12.44 7.33 -27.92
CA PHE A 198 -11.52 8.43 -27.63
C PHE A 198 -11.85 9.08 -26.28
N CYS A 199 -10.87 9.09 -25.38
CA CYS A 199 -11.00 9.64 -24.04
C CYS A 199 -10.25 10.96 -23.94
N THR A 200 -10.83 11.93 -23.24
CA THR A 200 -10.12 13.18 -22.91
C THR A 200 -8.91 12.85 -22.03
N GLN A 201 -7.82 13.62 -22.16
CA GLN A 201 -6.63 13.47 -21.31
C GLN A 201 -6.74 14.22 -19.97
N ALA A 202 -7.95 14.67 -19.60
CA ALA A 202 -8.19 15.38 -18.36
C ALA A 202 -8.11 14.42 -17.17
N LEU A 203 -7.47 14.87 -16.09
CA LEU A 203 -7.49 14.17 -14.81
C LEU A 203 -8.90 14.25 -14.21
N VAL A 204 -9.48 13.10 -13.87
CA VAL A 204 -10.84 13.03 -13.32
C VAL A 204 -10.80 12.46 -11.90
N PRO A 205 -11.08 13.26 -10.86
CA PRO A 205 -11.29 12.72 -9.52
C PRO A 205 -12.52 11.82 -9.47
N GLY A 206 -12.42 10.72 -8.74
CA GLY A 206 -13.49 9.74 -8.69
C GLY A 206 -13.28 8.62 -7.69
N TRP A 207 -14.02 7.52 -7.90
CA TRP A 207 -14.03 6.38 -7.00
C TRP A 207 -13.88 5.07 -7.76
N ARG A 208 -13.01 4.20 -7.26
CA ARG A 208 -13.06 2.77 -7.55
C ARG A 208 -13.98 2.12 -6.54
N VAL A 209 -14.96 1.36 -6.98
CA VAL A 209 -15.98 0.75 -6.11
C VAL A 209 -16.12 -0.72 -6.47
N VAL A 210 -16.01 -1.59 -5.46
CA VAL A 210 -16.18 -3.03 -5.61
C VAL A 210 -17.53 -3.44 -5.05
N VAL A 211 -18.32 -4.12 -5.87
CA VAL A 211 -19.62 -4.66 -5.51
C VAL A 211 -19.52 -6.16 -5.35
N GLY A 212 -19.91 -6.68 -4.19
CA GLY A 212 -20.08 -8.11 -3.94
C GLY A 212 -21.51 -8.56 -4.23
N GLY A 213 -21.65 -9.60 -5.06
CA GLY A 213 -22.86 -10.43 -5.19
C GLY A 213 -22.61 -11.87 -4.70
N ARG A 214 -23.59 -12.76 -4.85
CA ARG A 214 -23.52 -14.15 -4.34
C ARG A 214 -22.33 -14.97 -4.85
N GLU A 215 -21.96 -14.82 -6.12
CA GLU A 215 -20.93 -15.65 -6.78
C GLU A 215 -19.91 -14.83 -7.57
N LYS A 216 -20.13 -13.53 -7.71
CA LYS A 216 -19.31 -12.65 -8.55
C LYS A 216 -19.10 -11.31 -7.85
N THR A 217 -17.88 -10.80 -7.93
CA THR A 217 -17.54 -9.42 -7.58
C THR A 217 -17.43 -8.61 -8.87
N LEU A 218 -17.86 -7.35 -8.83
CA LEU A 218 -17.75 -6.42 -9.95
C LEU A 218 -16.97 -5.19 -9.50
N VAL A 219 -15.93 -4.85 -10.25
CA VAL A 219 -15.18 -3.61 -10.04
C VAL A 219 -15.69 -2.52 -10.98
N TYR A 220 -16.04 -1.37 -10.42
CA TYR A 220 -16.49 -0.18 -11.14
C TYR A 220 -15.56 1.00 -10.88
N HIS A 221 -15.35 1.84 -11.91
CA HIS A 221 -14.76 3.16 -11.78
C HIS A 221 -15.85 4.20 -11.99
N THR A 222 -15.83 5.26 -11.19
CA THR A 222 -16.77 6.38 -11.30
C THR A 222 -16.07 7.70 -11.09
N ASN A 223 -16.70 8.80 -11.51
CA ASN A 223 -16.26 10.16 -11.15
C ASN A 223 -16.73 10.53 -9.73
N GLN A 224 -16.35 11.72 -9.25
CA GLN A 224 -16.60 12.15 -7.87
C GLN A 224 -18.08 12.05 -7.44
N THR A 225 -19.01 12.24 -8.38
CA THR A 225 -20.45 12.34 -8.12
C THR A 225 -21.23 11.05 -8.33
N GLY A 226 -20.68 10.07 -9.05
CA GLY A 226 -21.44 8.87 -9.47
C GLY A 226 -22.13 9.02 -10.83
N SER A 227 -21.96 10.15 -11.54
CA SER A 227 -22.68 10.39 -12.79
C SER A 227 -22.12 9.62 -13.99
N ILE A 228 -20.87 9.18 -13.92
CA ILE A 228 -20.24 8.28 -14.89
C ILE A 228 -19.87 7.00 -14.14
N VAL A 229 -20.38 5.84 -14.55
CA VAL A 229 -20.07 4.55 -13.92
C VAL A 229 -19.63 3.58 -15.01
N ARG A 230 -18.39 3.11 -14.93
CA ARG A 230 -17.78 2.19 -15.91
C ARG A 230 -17.37 0.90 -15.24
N LEU A 231 -17.66 -0.21 -15.90
CA LEU A 231 -17.24 -1.52 -15.44
C LEU A 231 -15.81 -1.80 -15.88
N ASN A 232 -14.97 -2.23 -14.95
CA ASN A 232 -13.65 -2.73 -15.30
C ASN A 232 -13.78 -4.17 -15.83
N GLU A 233 -14.01 -4.32 -17.14
CA GLU A 233 -14.22 -5.63 -17.75
C GLU A 233 -13.00 -6.56 -17.58
N LYS A 234 -11.77 -6.03 -17.65
CA LYS A 234 -10.54 -6.82 -17.44
C LYS A 234 -10.47 -7.40 -16.03
N ALA A 235 -10.82 -6.62 -15.01
CA ALA A 235 -10.91 -7.11 -13.63
C ALA A 235 -12.02 -8.16 -13.45
N ASN A 236 -13.02 -8.21 -14.34
CA ASN A 236 -14.19 -9.07 -14.21
C ASN A 236 -14.22 -10.25 -15.22
N GLN A 237 -13.33 -10.29 -16.22
CA GLN A 237 -13.29 -11.33 -17.27
C GLN A 237 -12.40 -12.55 -16.94
N GLY A 238 -11.87 -12.65 -15.72
CA GLY A 238 -11.50 -13.95 -15.13
C GLY A 238 -10.40 -14.75 -15.83
N THR A 239 -9.55 -14.16 -16.66
CA THR A 239 -8.24 -14.76 -16.98
C THR A 239 -7.21 -14.16 -16.05
N LEU A 240 -7.15 -14.69 -14.82
CA LEU A 240 -5.95 -14.52 -14.01
C LEU A 240 -4.83 -15.24 -14.75
N THR A 241 -4.00 -14.50 -15.46
CA THR A 241 -2.78 -15.06 -16.03
C THR A 241 -1.82 -15.37 -14.88
N PRO A 242 -1.53 -16.65 -14.60
CA PRO A 242 -0.62 -16.97 -13.52
C PRO A 242 0.78 -16.51 -13.90
N VAL A 243 1.48 -15.91 -12.95
CA VAL A 243 2.91 -15.58 -13.08
C VAL A 243 3.71 -16.56 -12.23
N ARG A 244 4.96 -16.82 -12.60
CA ARG A 244 5.84 -17.66 -11.77
C ARG A 244 6.32 -16.86 -10.56
N ILE A 245 6.25 -17.45 -9.37
CA ILE A 245 6.85 -16.88 -8.15
C ILE A 245 8.37 -16.92 -8.32
N PRO A 246 9.07 -15.78 -8.19
CA PRO A 246 10.54 -15.75 -8.21
C PRO A 246 11.12 -16.67 -7.13
N VAL A 247 12.22 -17.35 -7.43
CA VAL A 247 12.80 -18.34 -6.50
C VAL A 247 13.16 -17.73 -5.14
N GLY A 248 13.64 -16.48 -5.12
CA GLY A 248 13.95 -15.75 -3.89
C GLY A 248 12.72 -15.29 -3.08
N GLU A 249 11.52 -15.37 -3.64
CA GLU A 249 10.26 -15.03 -2.98
C GLU A 249 9.49 -16.28 -2.53
N LEU A 250 9.99 -17.49 -2.83
CA LEU A 250 9.40 -18.72 -2.33
C LEU A 250 9.63 -18.85 -0.83
N PRO A 251 8.60 -19.24 -0.06
CA PRO A 251 8.77 -19.49 1.36
C PRO A 251 9.67 -20.73 1.58
N PRO A 252 10.30 -20.87 2.76
CA PRO A 252 11.12 -22.03 3.11
C PRO A 252 10.36 -23.34 2.94
N ALA A 253 11.07 -24.44 2.72
CA ALA A 253 10.45 -25.76 2.70
C ALA A 253 9.67 -26.05 4.00
N LEU A 254 8.67 -26.93 3.93
CA LEU A 254 7.93 -27.34 5.12
C LEU A 254 8.82 -28.16 6.04
N ASP A 255 8.70 -27.93 7.34
CA ASP A 255 9.32 -28.80 8.36
C ASP A 255 8.78 -30.23 8.26
N ARG A 256 9.56 -31.19 8.78
CA ARG A 256 9.32 -32.64 8.63
C ARG A 256 7.89 -33.07 8.99
N ASP A 257 7.27 -32.44 9.98
CA ASP A 257 5.95 -32.82 10.51
C ASP A 257 4.81 -31.93 10.03
N VAL A 258 5.11 -30.88 9.26
CA VAL A 258 4.11 -30.01 8.64
C VAL A 258 3.68 -30.61 7.30
N VAL A 259 2.38 -30.80 7.11
CA VAL A 259 1.82 -31.33 5.86
C VAL A 259 1.29 -30.23 4.94
N PHE A 260 0.95 -29.07 5.51
CA PHE A 260 0.45 -27.94 4.77
C PHE A 260 0.68 -26.65 5.56
N ARG A 261 0.97 -25.57 4.84
CA ARG A 261 1.14 -24.23 5.40
C ARG A 261 0.37 -23.23 4.57
N GLN A 262 -0.22 -22.24 5.25
CA GLN A 262 -0.68 -21.00 4.66
C GLN A 262 0.07 -19.84 5.31
N ILE A 263 0.66 -18.96 4.50
CA ILE A 263 1.10 -17.63 4.94
C ILE A 263 0.10 -16.63 4.39
N SER A 264 -0.59 -15.90 5.26
CA SER A 264 -1.42 -14.76 4.88
C SER A 264 -0.71 -13.48 5.24
N SER A 265 -0.51 -12.59 4.27
CA SER A 265 0.18 -11.31 4.45
C SER A 265 -0.57 -10.20 3.72
N GLY A 266 -0.57 -8.98 4.29
CA GLY A 266 -1.28 -7.83 3.74
C GLY A 266 -2.57 -7.51 4.50
N GLY A 267 -3.58 -7.01 3.80
CA GLY A 267 -4.76 -6.41 4.42
C GLY A 267 -4.47 -5.00 4.97
N PHE A 268 -5.53 -4.27 5.35
CA PHE A 268 -5.43 -2.95 5.98
C PHE A 268 -4.51 -2.89 7.21
N ALA A 269 -4.40 -3.99 7.95
CA ALA A 269 -3.56 -4.08 9.15
C ALA A 269 -2.09 -4.44 8.85
N GLY A 270 -1.75 -4.84 7.60
CA GLY A 270 -0.41 -5.23 7.19
C GLY A 270 0.19 -6.39 8.00
N ARG A 271 -0.65 -7.27 8.55
CA ARG A 271 -0.20 -8.35 9.44
C ARG A 271 0.12 -9.60 8.64
N THR A 272 1.19 -10.28 9.02
CA THR A 272 1.52 -11.58 8.46
C THR A 272 1.27 -12.67 9.50
N TYR A 273 0.46 -13.66 9.10
CA TYR A 273 0.22 -14.86 9.89
C TYR A 273 0.67 -16.07 9.12
N GLU A 274 1.27 -17.01 9.84
CA GLU A 274 1.55 -18.35 9.36
C GLU A 274 0.61 -19.32 10.06
N THR A 275 -0.10 -20.14 9.29
CA THR A 275 -0.92 -21.24 9.80
C THR A 275 -0.38 -22.54 9.23
N VAL A 276 0.07 -23.44 10.10
CA VAL A 276 0.57 -24.76 9.72
C VAL A 276 -0.37 -25.86 10.20
N LEU A 277 -0.53 -26.90 9.38
CA LEU A 277 -1.19 -28.15 9.74
C LEU A 277 -0.13 -29.24 9.87
N LEU A 278 -0.07 -29.88 11.03
CA LEU A 278 0.84 -30.98 11.31
C LEU A 278 0.19 -32.34 10.99
N LYS A 279 1.03 -33.36 10.75
CA LYS A 279 0.60 -34.76 10.51
C LYS A 279 -0.31 -35.31 11.61
N ASN A 280 -0.11 -34.87 12.86
CA ASN A 280 -0.85 -35.31 14.04
C ASN A 280 -2.19 -34.58 14.25
N GLY A 281 -2.56 -33.68 13.34
CA GLY A 281 -3.81 -32.90 13.39
C GLY A 281 -3.74 -31.60 14.17
N GLN A 282 -2.58 -31.18 14.66
CA GLN A 282 -2.44 -29.83 15.24
C GLN A 282 -2.48 -28.76 14.14
N LEU A 283 -3.30 -27.74 14.36
CA LEU A 283 -3.34 -26.50 13.61
C LEU A 283 -2.71 -25.41 14.47
N ILE A 284 -1.60 -24.87 14.02
CA ILE A 284 -0.88 -23.81 14.74
C ILE A 284 -0.92 -22.56 13.88
N ARG A 285 -1.40 -21.46 14.44
CA ARG A 285 -1.35 -20.14 13.83
C ARG A 285 -0.48 -19.22 14.68
N VAL A 286 0.49 -18.57 14.06
CA VAL A 286 1.37 -17.59 14.69
C VAL A 286 1.40 -16.30 13.88
N ARG A 287 1.67 -15.18 14.55
CA ARG A 287 1.91 -13.89 13.89
C ARG A 287 3.41 -13.74 13.64
N ILE A 288 3.82 -13.65 12.38
CA ILE A 288 5.23 -13.49 12.04
C ILE A 288 5.72 -12.12 12.55
N GLY A 289 6.85 -12.12 13.25
CA GLY A 289 7.45 -10.92 13.84
C GLY A 289 6.84 -10.49 15.18
N ASP A 290 5.99 -11.31 15.79
CA ASP A 290 5.53 -11.16 17.17
C ASP A 290 6.42 -11.97 18.11
N ALA A 291 7.46 -11.33 18.66
CA ALA A 291 8.46 -12.01 19.50
C ALA A 291 7.90 -12.65 20.78
N ASN A 292 6.71 -12.25 21.20
CA ASN A 292 6.07 -12.74 22.42
C ASN A 292 5.02 -13.83 22.14
N ASP A 293 4.83 -14.25 20.88
CA ASP A 293 3.81 -15.22 20.48
C ASP A 293 2.39 -14.88 21.01
N SER A 294 2.11 -13.59 21.18
CA SER A 294 0.91 -13.09 21.88
C SER A 294 -0.39 -13.46 21.17
N GLU A 295 -0.33 -13.68 19.86
CA GLU A 295 -1.45 -14.09 19.03
C GLU A 295 -1.37 -15.57 18.59
N ARG A 296 -0.52 -16.38 19.24
CA ARG A 296 -0.39 -17.81 18.94
C ARG A 296 -1.69 -18.55 19.28
N SER A 297 -2.19 -19.32 18.33
CA SER A 297 -3.33 -20.21 18.52
C SER A 297 -2.96 -21.62 18.14
N VAL A 298 -3.28 -22.58 19.01
CA VAL A 298 -3.14 -24.01 18.75
C VAL A 298 -4.51 -24.65 18.86
N ARG A 299 -4.96 -25.27 17.78
CA ARG A 299 -6.22 -26.02 17.70
C ARG A 299 -5.93 -27.43 17.22
N ARG A 300 -6.93 -28.31 17.32
CA ARG A 300 -6.79 -29.69 16.83
C ARG A 300 -7.94 -30.07 15.91
N VAL A 301 -7.58 -30.81 14.85
CA VAL A 301 -8.51 -31.50 13.96
C VAL A 301 -8.26 -33.00 14.02
N SER A 302 -9.28 -33.78 13.69
CA SER A 302 -9.16 -35.24 13.65
C SER A 302 -8.19 -35.70 12.56
N LEU A 303 -7.52 -36.83 12.78
CA LEU A 303 -6.65 -37.44 11.76
C LEU A 303 -7.44 -37.83 10.49
N GLN A 304 -8.74 -38.11 10.62
CA GLN A 304 -9.61 -38.34 9.47
C GLN A 304 -9.75 -37.09 8.61
N GLN A 305 -9.98 -35.92 9.22
CA GLN A 305 -10.03 -34.64 8.51
C GLN A 305 -8.70 -34.32 7.83
N VAL A 306 -7.56 -34.58 8.50
CA VAL A 306 -6.23 -34.43 7.88
C VAL A 306 -6.11 -35.31 6.62
N ARG A 307 -6.43 -36.61 6.73
CA ARG A 307 -6.37 -37.54 5.59
C ARG A 307 -7.33 -37.17 4.46
N GLN A 308 -8.52 -36.66 4.78
CA GLN A 308 -9.48 -36.17 3.78
C GLN A 308 -8.95 -34.94 3.06
N PHE A 309 -8.37 -33.99 3.81
CA PHE A 309 -7.75 -32.80 3.24
C PHE A 309 -6.59 -33.16 2.31
N LEU A 310 -5.65 -34.02 2.75
CA LEU A 310 -4.53 -34.46 1.92
C LEU A 310 -4.98 -35.18 0.64
N ARG A 311 -5.99 -36.04 0.72
CA ARG A 311 -6.60 -36.67 -0.47
C ARG A 311 -7.22 -35.65 -1.42
N SER A 312 -7.73 -34.52 -0.91
CA SER A 312 -8.26 -33.46 -1.77
C SER A 312 -7.15 -32.78 -2.58
N LEU A 313 -5.97 -32.58 -1.99
CA LEU A 313 -4.81 -32.02 -2.71
C LEU A 313 -4.40 -32.89 -3.90
N GLU A 314 -4.40 -34.22 -3.72
CA GLU A 314 -4.11 -35.18 -4.80
C GLU A 314 -5.22 -35.21 -5.85
N ARG A 315 -6.47 -35.37 -5.41
CA ARG A 315 -7.65 -35.46 -6.29
C ARG A 315 -7.80 -34.25 -7.20
N TYR A 316 -7.56 -33.04 -6.68
CA TYR A 316 -7.66 -31.79 -7.42
C TYR A 316 -6.32 -31.34 -8.01
N LYS A 317 -5.33 -32.23 -8.06
CA LYS A 317 -4.03 -32.02 -8.70
C LYS A 317 -3.37 -30.71 -8.27
N PHE A 318 -3.29 -30.46 -6.96
CA PHE A 318 -2.71 -29.21 -6.43
C PHE A 318 -1.29 -28.94 -6.96
N SER A 319 -0.52 -30.00 -7.23
CA SER A 319 0.82 -29.93 -7.83
C SER A 319 0.89 -29.27 -9.21
N GLN A 320 -0.24 -29.14 -9.93
CA GLN A 320 -0.25 -28.43 -11.21
C GLN A 320 -0.05 -26.91 -11.07
N PHE A 321 -0.18 -26.38 -9.84
CA PHE A 321 -0.05 -24.95 -9.55
C PHE A 321 1.34 -24.58 -9.03
N GLN A 322 2.37 -25.35 -9.39
CA GLN A 322 3.70 -25.25 -8.81
C GLN A 322 4.36 -23.92 -9.13
N ASN A 323 4.67 -23.22 -8.04
CA ASN A 323 5.32 -21.91 -8.04
C ASN A 323 4.56 -20.89 -8.87
N LEU A 324 3.23 -20.97 -8.88
CA LEU A 324 2.36 -20.01 -9.56
C LEU A 324 1.81 -18.99 -8.56
N SER A 325 1.81 -17.73 -8.96
CA SER A 325 1.08 -16.65 -8.31
C SER A 325 -0.05 -16.17 -9.20
N TYR A 326 -1.21 -15.99 -8.60
CA TYR A 326 -2.38 -15.37 -9.20
C TYR A 326 -2.43 -13.93 -8.67
N PRO A 327 -1.87 -12.96 -9.42
CA PRO A 327 -1.71 -11.60 -8.93
C PRO A 327 -3.07 -10.94 -8.72
N ALA A 328 -3.08 -9.92 -7.86
CA ALA A 328 -4.25 -9.08 -7.73
C ALA A 328 -4.43 -8.27 -9.03
N PRO A 329 -5.66 -7.90 -9.40
CA PRO A 329 -5.90 -7.04 -10.55
C PRO A 329 -5.11 -5.73 -10.42
N SER A 330 -4.65 -5.18 -11.54
CA SER A 330 -3.93 -3.89 -11.54
C SER A 330 -4.73 -2.81 -10.79
N GLY A 331 -4.07 -2.14 -9.86
CA GLY A 331 -4.68 -1.11 -9.01
C GLY A 331 -5.43 -1.64 -7.78
N ALA A 332 -5.38 -2.94 -7.49
CA ALA A 332 -5.78 -3.48 -6.20
C ALA A 332 -4.77 -3.06 -5.12
N ALA A 333 -5.29 -2.58 -3.99
CA ALA A 333 -4.52 -2.27 -2.78
C ALA A 333 -5.15 -3.01 -1.59
N ASP A 334 -4.43 -3.09 -0.48
CA ASP A 334 -4.91 -3.60 0.81
C ASP A 334 -5.52 -5.02 0.81
N TYR A 335 -5.21 -5.82 -0.21
CA TYR A 335 -5.63 -7.22 -0.29
C TYR A 335 -4.76 -8.11 0.60
N ILE A 336 -5.33 -9.22 1.03
CA ILE A 336 -4.57 -10.27 1.71
C ILE A 336 -4.05 -11.24 0.66
N THR A 337 -2.74 -11.36 0.58
CA THR A 337 -2.06 -12.41 -0.18
C THR A 337 -1.99 -13.67 0.66
N TYR A 338 -2.40 -14.79 0.09
CA TYR A 338 -2.33 -16.13 0.66
C TYR A 338 -1.33 -16.95 -0.13
N THR A 339 -0.28 -17.42 0.54
CA THR A 339 0.68 -18.36 -0.02
C THR A 339 0.44 -19.73 0.60
N LEU A 340 -0.04 -20.68 -0.19
CA LEU A 340 -0.28 -22.06 0.21
C LEU A 340 0.91 -22.93 -0.17
N THR A 341 1.44 -23.68 0.79
CA THR A 341 2.55 -24.59 0.58
C THR A 341 2.17 -26.01 1.02
N SER A 342 2.39 -26.98 0.13
CA SER A 342 2.45 -28.41 0.43
C SER A 342 3.89 -28.92 0.22
N GLN A 343 4.14 -30.20 0.50
CA GLN A 343 5.47 -30.79 0.34
C GLN A 343 6.08 -30.66 -1.08
N LYS A 344 5.25 -30.50 -2.11
CA LYS A 344 5.68 -30.49 -3.52
C LYS A 344 5.29 -29.22 -4.26
N ASN A 345 4.56 -28.30 -3.62
CA ASN A 345 3.85 -27.25 -4.33
C ASN A 345 3.74 -25.98 -3.50
N THR A 346 4.02 -24.84 -4.12
CA THR A 346 3.67 -23.52 -3.58
C THR A 346 2.80 -22.78 -4.58
N VAL A 347 1.70 -22.22 -4.13
CA VAL A 347 0.84 -21.34 -4.94
C VAL A 347 0.46 -20.11 -4.13
N GLN A 348 0.40 -18.97 -4.80
CA GLN A 348 0.02 -17.70 -4.21
C GLN A 348 -1.25 -17.15 -4.87
N TYR A 349 -2.17 -16.59 -4.08
CA TYR A 349 -3.34 -15.89 -4.57
C TYR A 349 -3.72 -14.76 -3.61
N ASN A 350 -4.74 -13.98 -3.94
CA ASN A 350 -5.26 -12.92 -3.09
C ASN A 350 -6.78 -13.06 -2.88
N ASP A 351 -7.31 -12.45 -1.83
CA ASP A 351 -8.75 -12.46 -1.52
C ASP A 351 -9.62 -11.88 -2.64
N ILE A 352 -9.17 -10.83 -3.35
CA ILE A 352 -9.91 -10.24 -4.48
C ILE A 352 -10.08 -11.26 -5.62
N SER A 353 -9.01 -11.94 -5.99
CA SER A 353 -8.98 -12.90 -7.10
C SER A 353 -9.52 -14.29 -6.72
N ARG A 354 -9.91 -14.54 -5.46
CA ARG A 354 -10.25 -15.87 -4.93
C ARG A 354 -11.31 -16.61 -5.76
N ASN A 355 -12.35 -15.91 -6.18
CA ASN A 355 -13.46 -16.50 -6.95
C ASN A 355 -13.14 -16.69 -8.44
N ASN A 356 -12.00 -16.17 -8.90
CA ASN A 356 -11.52 -16.25 -10.28
C ASN A 356 -10.35 -17.23 -10.43
N LEU A 357 -9.93 -17.90 -9.36
CA LEU A 357 -8.92 -18.95 -9.42
C LEU A 357 -9.40 -20.14 -10.25
N PRO A 358 -8.50 -20.98 -10.79
CA PRO A 358 -8.90 -22.24 -11.42
C PRO A 358 -9.78 -23.08 -10.47
N SER A 359 -10.82 -23.71 -11.01
CA SER A 359 -11.83 -24.45 -10.22
C SER A 359 -11.21 -25.46 -9.25
N ASN A 360 -10.20 -26.21 -9.70
CA ASN A 360 -9.45 -27.15 -8.86
C ASN A 360 -8.78 -26.47 -7.67
N LEU A 361 -8.19 -25.28 -7.86
CA LEU A 361 -7.56 -24.51 -6.79
C LEU A 361 -8.61 -23.94 -5.82
N GLN A 362 -9.77 -23.49 -6.32
CA GLN A 362 -10.86 -23.03 -5.47
C GLN A 362 -11.35 -24.12 -4.50
N VAL A 363 -11.46 -25.36 -4.98
CA VAL A 363 -11.88 -26.48 -4.13
C VAL A 363 -10.85 -26.76 -3.03
N VAL A 364 -9.56 -26.70 -3.35
CA VAL A 364 -8.48 -26.84 -2.35
C VAL A 364 -8.55 -25.71 -1.31
N VAL A 365 -8.70 -24.46 -1.74
CA VAL A 365 -8.86 -23.31 -0.83
C VAL A 365 -10.08 -23.48 0.07
N LYS A 366 -11.21 -23.95 -0.47
CA LYS A 366 -12.42 -24.23 0.30
C LYS A 366 -12.19 -25.34 1.34
N ALA A 367 -11.55 -26.44 0.96
CA ALA A 367 -11.22 -27.54 1.87
C ALA A 367 -10.27 -27.07 2.99
N TRP A 368 -9.31 -26.21 2.67
CA TRP A 368 -8.42 -25.61 3.66
C TRP A 368 -9.15 -24.68 4.64
N ASN A 369 -10.07 -23.85 4.15
CA ASN A 369 -10.89 -23.00 5.02
C ASN A 369 -11.81 -23.82 5.93
N GLN A 370 -12.31 -24.97 5.46
CA GLN A 370 -13.12 -25.88 6.28
C GLN A 370 -12.30 -26.53 7.39
N ILE A 371 -11.10 -27.05 7.10
CA ILE A 371 -10.29 -27.70 8.12
C ILE A 371 -9.84 -26.69 9.19
N THR A 372 -9.44 -25.49 8.78
CA THR A 372 -9.03 -24.41 9.71
C THR A 372 -10.18 -23.90 10.58
N ALA A 373 -11.41 -23.86 10.05
CA ALA A 373 -12.60 -23.49 10.82
C ALA A 373 -13.08 -24.60 11.78
N SER A 374 -12.84 -25.88 11.43
CA SER A 374 -13.29 -27.03 12.21
C SER A 374 -12.41 -27.38 13.41
N GLY A 375 -11.25 -26.75 13.53
CA GLY A 375 -10.35 -26.97 14.66
C GLY A 375 -10.98 -26.48 15.97
N GLN A 376 -10.96 -27.34 16.99
CA GLN A 376 -11.35 -27.00 18.36
C GLN A 376 -10.14 -26.60 19.19
#